data_AF-A0A5T8IYN3-F1
#
_entry.id   AF-A0A5T8IYN3-F1
#
_cell.length_a   1.000
_cell.length_b   1.000
_cell.length_c   1.000
_cell.angle_alpha   90.00
_cell.angle_beta   90.00
_cell.angle_gamma   90.00
#
_symmetry.space_group_name_H-M   'P 1'
#
loop_
_entity.id
_entity.type
_entity.pdbx_description
1 polymer ?
#
loop_
_entity_poly.entity_id
_entity_poly.type
_entity_poly.pdbx_seq_one_letter_code
_entity_poly.pdbx_strand_id
1 'polypeptide(L)'
;MKHIFLLLSFFLTIPTLAQTPPLSPEQTVRQIYHSYEIESDSLYFGDTTEKSLISTRMKNVILLNDRLTLPGDIGWLDSDPLCGCQEYDHLVLENITIHQTDASHADATVQFRPFKDSPEAITQTLKLIAEGDRWLIDDIISPQGSLWQAINSENQKTLASLRSLQRERPQHFVRELFNRLDDYSWPWTWVVSAQYRQAVNDYSQAAYKNNDIPAFGRLSHFAWPWRWTTSSAYRNAFLADAPITVESDNSQYMEMETDKLYFYDNPIFFGKESQFARLNSIQVIAENNDRARIHVRFTLTDSSTKEQDLLLHRTQGQWEIEDFIRPDGGSLLKAMQQTTRRRLSTISPK
;
A
#
# COMPACT_ATOMS: atom_id res chain seq x y z
N MET A 1 -33.65 56.78 24.41
CA MET A 1 -33.36 55.62 23.53
C MET A 1 -32.06 54.98 23.98
N LYS A 2 -32.03 53.64 23.95
CA LYS A 2 -30.93 52.68 24.21
C LYS A 2 -30.71 52.26 25.67
N HIS A 3 -31.51 51.28 26.09
CA HIS A 3 -31.12 50.31 27.11
C HIS A 3 -30.13 49.32 26.48
N ILE A 4 -28.95 49.16 27.10
CA ILE A 4 -27.96 48.16 26.70
C ILE A 4 -28.24 46.91 27.54
N PHE A 5 -28.75 45.87 26.88
CA PHE A 5 -28.86 44.53 27.44
C PHE A 5 -27.51 43.83 27.31
N LEU A 6 -26.88 43.50 28.44
CA LEU A 6 -25.68 42.66 28.48
C LEU A 6 -26.14 41.21 28.64
N LEU A 7 -26.11 40.42 27.57
CA LEU A 7 -26.33 38.97 27.62
C LEU A 7 -25.03 38.28 28.04
N LEU A 8 -25.05 37.65 29.21
CA LEU A 8 -23.97 36.79 29.69
C LEU A 8 -24.14 35.40 29.08
N SER A 9 -23.39 35.07 28.03
CA SER A 9 -23.35 33.74 27.44
C SER A 9 -22.44 32.83 28.26
N PHE A 10 -23.02 32.07 29.18
CA PHE A 10 -22.35 30.95 29.84
C PHE A 10 -22.21 29.79 28.85
N PHE A 11 -21.02 29.61 28.27
CA PHE A 11 -20.70 28.37 27.56
C PHE A 11 -20.49 27.26 28.60
N LEU A 12 -21.52 26.44 28.83
CA LEU A 12 -21.39 25.16 29.50
C LEU A 12 -20.63 24.22 28.56
N THR A 13 -19.31 24.14 28.70
CA THR A 13 -18.52 23.03 28.16
C THR A 13 -18.89 21.79 28.97
N ILE A 14 -19.82 20.98 28.47
CA ILE A 14 -20.06 19.64 29.02
C ILE A 14 -18.77 18.85 28.77
N PRO A 15 -18.03 18.41 29.80
CA PRO A 15 -16.97 17.45 29.58
C PRO A 15 -17.65 16.20 29.01
N THR A 16 -17.34 15.84 27.77
CA THR A 16 -17.64 14.53 27.22
C THR A 16 -16.93 13.52 28.12
N LEU A 17 -17.65 12.96 29.09
CA LEU A 17 -17.18 11.79 29.83
C LEU A 17 -16.91 10.71 28.78
N ALA A 18 -15.68 10.21 28.76
CA ALA A 18 -15.34 9.05 27.94
C ALA A 18 -16.34 7.94 28.30
N GLN A 19 -17.23 7.64 27.36
CA GLN A 19 -18.23 6.62 27.55
C GLN A 19 -17.51 5.29 27.62
N THR A 20 -17.60 4.60 28.75
CA THR A 20 -17.01 3.26 28.88
C THR A 20 -17.68 2.34 27.85
N PRO A 21 -16.91 1.63 27.01
CA PRO A 21 -17.49 0.66 26.08
C PRO A 21 -18.39 -0.35 26.81
N PRO A 22 -19.48 -0.83 26.18
CA PRO A 22 -20.41 -1.76 26.81
C PRO A 22 -19.80 -3.15 27.02
N LEU A 23 -18.79 -3.52 26.22
CA LEU A 23 -18.00 -4.72 26.43
C LEU A 23 -16.76 -4.39 27.26
N SER A 24 -16.37 -5.31 28.15
CA SER A 24 -15.06 -5.24 28.80
C SER A 24 -13.93 -5.56 27.81
N PRO A 25 -12.69 -5.15 28.09
CA PRO A 25 -11.53 -5.54 27.30
C PRO A 25 -11.44 -7.07 27.08
N GLU A 26 -11.70 -7.87 28.12
CA GLU A 26 -11.68 -9.32 28.03
C GLU A 26 -12.75 -9.86 27.07
N GLN A 27 -13.98 -9.35 27.16
CA GLN A 27 -15.08 -9.76 26.29
C GLN A 27 -14.79 -9.44 24.84
N THR A 28 -14.23 -8.26 24.56
CA THR A 28 -13.80 -7.88 23.21
C THR A 28 -12.73 -8.82 22.67
N VAL A 29 -11.70 -9.15 23.46
CA VAL A 29 -10.62 -10.05 23.03
C VAL A 29 -11.13 -11.47 22.79
N ARG A 30 -12.02 -11.98 23.66
CA ARG A 30 -12.65 -13.29 23.45
C ARG A 30 -13.46 -13.33 22.16
N GLN A 31 -14.20 -12.26 21.85
CA GLN A 31 -14.97 -12.19 20.62
C GLN A 31 -14.07 -12.21 19.37
N ILE A 32 -12.92 -11.53 19.42
CA ILE A 32 -11.93 -11.56 18.32
C ILE A 32 -11.40 -12.98 18.10
N TYR A 33 -10.90 -13.64 19.15
CA TYR A 33 -10.30 -14.98 19.02
C TYR A 33 -11.34 -16.07 18.74
N HIS A 34 -12.60 -15.88 19.14
CA HIS A 34 -13.66 -16.82 18.83
C HIS A 34 -13.87 -17.01 17.32
N SER A 35 -13.68 -15.96 16.51
CA SER A 35 -13.74 -16.07 15.04
C SER A 35 -12.67 -17.01 14.45
N TYR A 36 -11.51 -17.11 15.10
CA TYR A 36 -10.46 -18.05 14.69
C TYR A 36 -10.77 -19.49 15.14
N GLU A 37 -11.42 -19.67 16.29
CA GLU A 37 -11.82 -20.99 16.81
C GLU A 37 -12.86 -21.69 15.91
N ILE A 38 -13.82 -20.93 15.38
CA ILE A 38 -14.93 -21.45 14.57
C ILE A 38 -14.71 -21.32 13.07
N GLU A 39 -13.55 -20.80 12.65
CA GLU A 39 -13.20 -20.53 11.24
C GLU A 39 -14.28 -19.73 10.49
N SER A 40 -14.91 -18.78 11.17
CA SER A 40 -15.90 -17.89 10.55
C SER A 40 -15.24 -16.89 9.60
N ASP A 41 -16.01 -16.35 8.65
CA ASP A 41 -15.54 -15.34 7.69
C ASP A 41 -14.64 -14.24 8.32
N SER A 42 -13.58 -13.96 7.58
CA SER A 42 -12.29 -13.42 7.99
C SER A 42 -12.36 -12.07 8.70
N LEU A 43 -11.91 -12.04 9.97
CA LEU A 43 -11.47 -10.81 10.62
C LEU A 43 -10.16 -10.38 9.95
N TYR A 44 -10.20 -9.30 9.17
CA TYR A 44 -9.00 -8.74 8.56
C TYR A 44 -8.44 -7.61 9.45
N PHE A 45 -7.21 -7.78 9.95
CA PHE A 45 -6.55 -6.77 10.77
C PHE A 45 -6.39 -5.42 10.04
N GLY A 46 -6.16 -5.46 8.72
CA GLY A 46 -6.03 -4.27 7.88
C GLY A 46 -7.37 -3.64 7.45
N ASP A 47 -8.52 -4.13 7.94
CA ASP A 47 -9.79 -3.47 7.68
C ASP A 47 -9.73 -2.06 8.27
N THR A 48 -9.97 -1.05 7.44
CA THR A 48 -9.94 0.38 7.84
C THR A 48 -11.34 1.00 7.84
N THR A 49 -12.39 0.20 7.60
CA THR A 49 -13.79 0.63 7.62
C THR A 49 -14.32 0.81 9.05
N GLU A 50 -15.62 1.08 9.18
CA GLU A 50 -16.32 1.16 10.47
C GLU A 50 -16.33 -0.19 11.22
N LYS A 51 -16.17 -1.32 10.52
CA LYS A 51 -16.13 -2.67 11.14
C LYS A 51 -14.75 -3.03 11.70
N SER A 52 -13.73 -2.27 11.32
CA SER A 52 -12.35 -2.47 11.72
C SER A 52 -12.17 -2.67 13.22
N LEU A 53 -11.39 -3.66 13.61
CA LEU A 53 -11.04 -3.98 14.99
C LEU A 53 -9.87 -3.16 15.57
N ILE A 54 -9.28 -2.26 14.78
CA ILE A 54 -8.09 -1.48 15.13
C ILE A 54 -8.41 -0.01 15.36
N SER A 55 -7.60 0.64 16.20
CA SER A 55 -7.75 2.05 16.58
C SER A 55 -7.56 3.00 15.39
N THR A 56 -8.03 4.24 15.51
CA THR A 56 -7.78 5.28 14.50
C THR A 56 -6.29 5.47 14.25
N ARG A 57 -5.46 5.38 15.30
CA ARG A 57 -3.99 5.50 15.20
C ARG A 57 -3.38 4.37 14.38
N MET A 58 -3.82 3.13 14.59
CA MET A 58 -3.36 1.97 13.83
C MET A 58 -3.88 2.01 12.39
N LYS A 59 -5.14 2.40 12.15
CA LYS A 59 -5.69 2.59 10.79
C LYS A 59 -4.83 3.57 9.99
N ASN A 60 -4.46 4.70 10.59
CA ASN A 60 -3.66 5.72 9.92
C ASN A 60 -2.25 5.22 9.54
N VAL A 61 -1.63 4.37 10.36
CA VAL A 61 -0.29 3.83 10.04
C VAL A 61 -0.35 2.80 8.91
N ILE A 62 -1.39 1.96 8.89
CA ILE A 62 -1.63 0.96 7.84
C ILE A 62 -1.98 1.66 6.53
N LEU A 63 -2.93 2.61 6.54
CA LEU A 63 -3.30 3.37 5.34
C LEU A 63 -2.11 4.13 4.73
N LEU A 64 -1.20 4.64 5.57
CA LEU A 64 0.03 5.24 5.07
C LEU A 64 0.98 4.19 4.49
N ASN A 65 1.11 3.03 5.12
CA ASN A 65 1.92 1.93 4.62
C ASN A 65 1.40 1.45 3.26
N ASP A 66 0.11 1.17 3.13
CA ASP A 66 -0.53 0.73 1.87
C ASP A 66 -0.29 1.72 0.74
N ARG A 67 -0.35 3.03 1.03
CA ARG A 67 -0.03 4.06 0.03
C ARG A 67 1.44 4.04 -0.37
N LEU A 68 2.35 3.75 0.56
CA LEU A 68 3.81 3.69 0.33
C LEU A 68 4.26 2.34 -0.26
N THR A 69 3.39 1.35 -0.27
CA THR A 69 3.59 0.04 -0.91
C THR A 69 3.46 0.18 -2.43
N LEU A 70 4.30 -0.54 -3.18
CA LEU A 70 4.25 -0.54 -4.64
C LEU A 70 2.98 -1.27 -5.11
N PRO A 71 2.36 -0.87 -6.23
CA PRO A 71 1.27 -1.63 -6.82
C PRO A 71 1.67 -3.09 -7.06
N GLY A 72 0.90 -4.04 -6.52
CA GLY A 72 1.17 -5.48 -6.60
C GLY A 72 1.96 -6.07 -5.43
N ASP A 73 2.54 -5.24 -4.55
CA ASP A 73 3.13 -5.71 -3.30
C ASP A 73 2.06 -5.82 -2.20
N ILE A 74 2.20 -6.80 -1.31
CA ILE A 74 1.24 -7.07 -0.22
C ILE A 74 1.39 -6.05 0.94
N GLY A 75 2.56 -5.40 1.04
CA GLY A 75 2.85 -4.43 2.10
C GLY A 75 3.28 -5.10 3.40
N TRP A 76 3.10 -4.41 4.53
CA TRP A 76 3.55 -4.94 5.83
C TRP A 76 2.69 -6.11 6.32
N LEU A 77 1.40 -6.12 6.01
CA LEU A 77 0.42 -7.12 6.46
C LEU A 77 0.42 -8.39 5.60
N ASP A 78 1.60 -8.88 5.25
CA ASP A 78 1.79 -10.15 4.52
C ASP A 78 1.58 -11.38 5.41
N SER A 79 1.23 -11.20 6.68
CA SER A 79 0.78 -12.24 7.60
C SER A 79 -0.25 -11.63 8.54
N ASP A 80 -1.08 -12.46 9.18
CA ASP A 80 -2.07 -11.97 10.14
C ASP A 80 -1.41 -11.66 11.49
N PRO A 81 -1.38 -10.38 11.93
CA PRO A 81 -0.74 -10.00 13.18
C PRO A 81 -1.50 -10.47 14.44
N LEU A 82 -2.79 -10.82 14.34
CA LEU A 82 -3.59 -11.29 15.48
C LEU A 82 -3.23 -12.70 15.91
N CYS A 83 -2.81 -13.56 14.98
CA CYS A 83 -2.27 -14.87 15.30
C CYS A 83 -0.74 -14.92 15.15
N GLY A 84 -0.13 -13.91 14.53
CA GLY A 84 1.29 -13.93 14.14
C GLY A 84 1.59 -15.03 13.13
N CYS A 85 0.65 -15.34 12.24
CA CYS A 85 0.65 -16.55 11.43
C CYS A 85 0.21 -16.28 9.98
N GLN A 86 0.66 -17.14 9.06
CA GLN A 86 0.16 -17.20 7.68
C GLN A 86 -1.07 -18.09 7.57
N GLU A 87 -1.05 -19.19 8.33
CA GLU A 87 -2.08 -20.21 8.37
C GLU A 87 -2.34 -20.61 9.82
N TYR A 88 -3.56 -21.03 10.10
CA TYR A 88 -4.00 -21.59 11.37
C TYR A 88 -5.00 -22.72 11.09
N ASP A 89 -5.25 -23.57 12.08
CA ASP A 89 -6.23 -24.66 12.01
C ASP A 89 -6.94 -24.74 13.36
N HIS A 90 -8.18 -24.25 13.40
CA HIS A 90 -8.97 -24.16 14.63
C HIS A 90 -8.19 -23.60 15.82
N LEU A 91 -7.69 -22.36 15.70
CA LEU A 91 -6.86 -21.72 16.72
C LEU A 91 -7.51 -21.82 18.10
N VAL A 92 -6.75 -22.24 19.11
CA VAL A 92 -7.25 -22.42 20.48
C VAL A 92 -6.73 -21.31 21.38
N LEU A 93 -7.62 -20.47 21.89
CA LEU A 93 -7.29 -19.48 22.90
C LEU A 93 -7.17 -20.16 24.27
N GLU A 94 -5.97 -20.15 24.85
CA GLU A 94 -5.68 -20.85 26.10
C GLU A 94 -5.85 -19.95 27.33
N ASN A 95 -5.39 -18.70 27.24
CA ASN A 95 -5.42 -17.78 28.35
C ASN A 95 -5.55 -16.33 27.89
N ILE A 96 -6.26 -15.52 28.69
CA ILE A 96 -6.28 -14.06 28.58
C ILE A 96 -5.98 -13.50 29.97
N THR A 97 -5.01 -12.61 30.04
CA THR A 97 -4.75 -11.77 31.23
C THR A 97 -4.96 -10.32 30.87
N ILE A 98 -5.89 -9.66 31.56
CA ILE A 98 -6.18 -8.24 31.37
C ILE A 98 -5.47 -7.42 32.45
N HIS A 99 -4.70 -6.41 32.02
CA HIS A 99 -4.22 -5.34 32.86
C HIS A 99 -4.82 -4.02 32.38
N GLN A 100 -5.93 -3.62 32.99
CA GLN A 100 -6.57 -2.35 32.65
C GLN A 100 -5.85 -1.20 33.36
N THR A 101 -5.30 -0.28 32.57
CA THR A 101 -4.51 0.85 33.08
C THR A 101 -5.42 2.00 33.52
N ASP A 102 -6.47 2.28 32.73
CA ASP A 102 -7.47 3.30 33.03
C ASP A 102 -8.82 3.00 32.33
N ALA A 103 -9.76 3.95 32.36
CA ALA A 103 -11.09 3.80 31.76
C ALA A 103 -11.07 3.64 30.22
N SER A 104 -9.95 4.00 29.59
CA SER A 104 -9.75 4.07 28.14
C SER A 104 -8.58 3.23 27.63
N HIS A 105 -7.76 2.62 28.50
CA HIS A 105 -6.62 1.80 28.08
C HIS A 105 -6.55 0.49 28.86
N ALA A 106 -6.29 -0.60 28.14
CA ALA A 106 -6.04 -1.91 28.72
C ALA A 106 -4.98 -2.68 27.92
N ASP A 107 -4.22 -3.50 28.61
CA ASP A 107 -3.35 -4.50 28.00
C ASP A 107 -4.03 -5.86 28.12
N ALA A 108 -4.11 -6.61 27.03
CA ALA A 108 -4.57 -7.99 27.03
C ALA A 108 -3.43 -8.92 26.58
N THR A 109 -2.79 -9.59 27.53
CA THR A 109 -1.85 -10.66 27.21
C THR A 109 -2.63 -11.92 26.88
N VAL A 110 -2.50 -12.37 25.65
CA VAL A 110 -3.18 -13.55 25.11
C VAL A 110 -2.19 -14.66 24.86
N GLN A 111 -2.58 -15.88 25.20
CA GLN A 111 -1.86 -17.10 24.87
C GLN A 111 -2.78 -17.99 24.07
N PHE A 112 -2.32 -18.46 22.91
CA PHE A 112 -3.11 -19.29 22.02
C PHE A 112 -2.23 -20.26 21.23
N ARG A 113 -2.83 -21.32 20.69
CA ARG A 113 -2.18 -22.26 19.78
C ARG A 113 -2.78 -22.08 18.39
N PRO A 114 -2.00 -21.69 17.36
CA PRO A 114 -2.53 -21.50 16.02
C PRO A 114 -3.11 -22.78 15.40
N PHE A 115 -2.56 -23.94 15.77
CA PHE A 115 -3.03 -25.25 15.31
C PHE A 115 -3.51 -26.06 16.51
N LYS A 116 -4.77 -26.50 16.49
CA LYS A 116 -5.40 -27.24 17.58
C LYS A 116 -4.65 -28.49 18.01
N ASP A 117 -3.94 -29.15 17.11
CA ASP A 117 -3.19 -30.38 17.39
C ASP A 117 -1.71 -30.14 17.70
N SER A 118 -1.22 -28.90 17.56
CA SER A 118 0.15 -28.52 17.94
C SER A 118 0.23 -28.11 19.41
N PRO A 119 1.26 -28.49 20.17
CA PRO A 119 1.49 -27.99 21.53
C PRO A 119 2.11 -26.58 21.55
N GLU A 120 2.48 -26.02 20.39
CA GLU A 120 3.16 -24.73 20.31
C GLU A 120 2.18 -23.58 20.56
N ALA A 121 2.40 -22.86 21.66
CA ALA A 121 1.64 -21.69 22.04
C ALA A 121 2.40 -20.40 21.74
N ILE A 122 1.70 -19.43 21.16
CA ILE A 122 2.16 -18.07 20.95
C ILE A 122 1.61 -17.20 22.08
N THR A 123 2.43 -16.28 22.57
CA THR A 123 2.00 -15.24 23.51
C THR A 123 2.27 -13.88 22.91
N GLN A 124 1.26 -13.01 22.95
CA GLN A 124 1.39 -11.62 22.56
C GLN A 124 0.50 -10.73 23.43
N THR A 125 0.77 -9.42 23.44
CA THR A 125 -0.05 -8.46 24.18
C THR A 125 -0.75 -7.52 23.21
N LEU A 126 -2.07 -7.52 23.23
CA LEU A 126 -2.89 -6.54 22.53
C LEU A 126 -2.97 -5.28 23.40
N LYS A 127 -2.50 -4.15 22.88
CA LYS A 127 -2.74 -2.84 23.48
C LYS A 127 -4.11 -2.37 23.02
N LEU A 128 -5.02 -2.12 23.95
CA LEU A 128 -6.40 -1.74 23.68
C LEU A 128 -6.65 -0.30 24.07
N ILE A 129 -7.37 0.42 23.22
CA ILE A 129 -7.86 1.78 23.48
C ILE A 129 -9.38 1.83 23.30
N ALA A 130 -10.06 2.59 24.15
CA ALA A 130 -11.47 2.89 23.99
C ALA A 130 -11.65 4.08 23.02
N GLU A 131 -12.24 3.83 21.86
CA GLU A 131 -12.67 4.87 20.92
C GLU A 131 -14.17 4.72 20.67
N GLY A 132 -14.95 5.76 21.02
CA GLY A 132 -16.41 5.69 20.99
C GLY A 132 -16.93 4.67 22.01
N ASP A 133 -17.81 3.77 21.55
CA ASP A 133 -18.41 2.71 22.34
C ASP A 133 -17.68 1.37 22.19
N ARG A 134 -16.40 1.37 21.78
CA ARG A 134 -15.66 0.13 21.46
C ARG A 134 -14.25 0.14 22.01
N TRP A 135 -13.78 -1.05 22.42
CA TRP A 135 -12.36 -1.33 22.58
C TRP A 135 -11.78 -1.73 21.23
N LEU A 136 -10.68 -1.10 20.84
CA LEU A 136 -9.98 -1.33 19.58
C LEU A 136 -8.51 -1.66 19.85
N ILE A 137 -7.91 -2.47 18.98
CA ILE A 137 -6.49 -2.78 19.06
C ILE A 137 -5.69 -1.59 18.55
N ASP A 138 -4.91 -0.99 19.45
CA ASP A 138 -4.04 0.12 19.18
C ASP A 138 -2.61 -0.32 18.84
N ASP A 139 -2.19 -1.49 19.34
CA ASP A 139 -0.90 -2.10 19.02
C ASP A 139 -0.89 -3.60 19.36
N ILE A 140 0.05 -4.34 18.79
CA ILE A 140 0.34 -5.73 19.14
C ILE A 140 1.82 -5.80 19.51
N ILE A 141 2.09 -6.27 20.74
CA ILE A 141 3.44 -6.50 21.22
C ILE A 141 3.71 -8.01 21.16
N SER A 142 4.55 -8.40 20.21
CA SER A 142 5.05 -9.77 20.06
C SER A 142 6.51 -9.86 20.54
N PRO A 143 7.15 -11.04 20.50
CA PRO A 143 8.59 -11.15 20.74
C PRO A 143 9.45 -10.26 19.83
N GLN A 144 8.95 -9.88 18.65
CA GLN A 144 9.60 -8.98 17.70
C GLN A 144 9.41 -7.49 18.05
N GLY A 145 8.57 -7.18 19.03
CA GLY A 145 8.30 -5.82 19.50
C GLY A 145 6.93 -5.28 19.09
N SER A 146 6.83 -3.95 19.04
CA SER A 146 5.59 -3.24 18.69
C SER A 146 5.35 -3.29 17.18
N LEU A 147 4.18 -3.81 16.81
CA LEU A 147 3.66 -3.82 15.46
C LEU A 147 3.56 -2.40 14.88
N TRP A 148 2.93 -1.49 15.63
CA TRP A 148 2.78 -0.11 15.20
C TRP A 148 4.13 0.56 14.96
N GLN A 149 5.09 0.33 15.87
CA GLN A 149 6.43 0.92 15.74
C GLN A 149 7.15 0.37 14.53
N ALA A 150 7.02 -0.92 14.24
CA ALA A 150 7.60 -1.54 13.05
C ALA A 150 7.05 -0.87 11.77
N ILE A 151 5.71 -0.82 11.60
CA ILE A 151 5.06 -0.21 10.43
C ILE A 151 5.42 1.27 10.32
N ASN A 152 5.30 2.03 11.43
CA ASN A 152 5.59 3.45 11.41
C ASN A 152 7.07 3.73 11.09
N SER A 153 8.01 2.93 11.60
CA SER A 153 9.43 3.11 11.31
C SER A 153 9.74 2.87 9.83
N GLU A 154 9.11 1.87 9.20
CA GLU A 154 9.21 1.60 7.77
C GLU A 154 8.66 2.79 6.97
N ASN A 155 7.46 3.28 7.33
CA ASN A 155 6.86 4.46 6.71
C ASN A 155 7.77 5.69 6.81
N GLN A 156 8.35 5.96 7.98
CA GLN A 156 9.25 7.10 8.16
C GLN A 156 10.54 6.97 7.36
N LYS A 157 11.11 5.76 7.23
CA LYS A 157 12.26 5.50 6.37
C LYS A 157 11.92 5.80 4.90
N THR A 158 10.81 5.26 4.40
CA THR A 158 10.36 5.50 3.02
C THR A 158 10.10 6.99 2.77
N LEU A 159 9.42 7.69 3.69
CA LEU A 159 9.18 9.14 3.59
C LEU A 159 10.49 9.93 3.63
N ALA A 160 11.48 9.52 4.43
CA ALA A 160 12.79 10.15 4.44
C ALA A 160 13.53 9.93 3.11
N SER A 161 13.48 8.72 2.55
CA SER A 161 14.02 8.42 1.22
C SER A 161 13.38 9.32 0.16
N LEU A 162 12.04 9.41 0.12
CA LEU A 162 11.31 10.30 -0.81
C LEU A 162 11.72 11.77 -0.69
N ARG A 163 11.83 12.30 0.55
CA ARG A 163 12.33 13.67 0.79
C ARG A 163 13.75 13.85 0.28
N SER A 164 14.59 12.82 0.44
CA SER A 164 16.00 12.87 0.01
C SER A 164 16.17 12.85 -1.52
N LEU A 165 15.14 12.50 -2.29
CA LEU A 165 15.13 12.60 -3.75
C LEU A 165 14.97 14.05 -4.24
N GLN A 166 14.27 14.88 -3.46
CA GLN A 166 13.88 16.22 -3.87
C GLN A 166 15.08 17.15 -4.06
N ARG A 167 15.01 18.01 -5.08
CA ARG A 167 16.05 18.99 -5.42
C ARG A 167 15.40 20.29 -5.88
N GLU A 168 16.10 21.40 -5.70
CA GLU A 168 15.59 22.70 -6.13
C GLU A 168 15.38 22.78 -7.64
N ARG A 169 16.29 22.25 -8.47
CA ARG A 169 16.11 22.26 -9.94
C ARG A 169 15.60 20.92 -10.48
N PRO A 170 14.70 20.92 -11.48
CA PRO A 170 14.03 19.70 -11.96
C PRO A 170 15.01 18.68 -12.54
N GLN A 171 16.04 19.11 -13.27
CA GLN A 171 17.10 18.25 -13.80
C GLN A 171 17.93 17.56 -12.71
N HIS A 172 18.08 18.20 -11.54
CA HIS A 172 18.78 17.57 -10.41
C HIS A 172 17.89 16.56 -9.70
N PHE A 173 16.58 16.82 -9.60
CA PHE A 173 15.61 15.85 -9.10
C PHE A 173 15.59 14.60 -10.00
N VAL A 174 15.47 14.77 -11.32
CA VAL A 174 15.53 13.65 -12.28
C VAL A 174 16.85 12.90 -12.17
N ARG A 175 17.98 13.60 -12.04
CA ARG A 175 19.29 12.95 -11.85
C ARG A 175 19.32 12.09 -10.59
N GLU A 176 18.75 12.58 -9.49
CA GLU A 176 18.70 11.84 -8.24
C GLU A 176 17.85 10.58 -8.36
N LEU A 177 16.70 10.64 -9.07
CA LEU A 177 15.91 9.44 -9.37
C LEU A 177 16.74 8.39 -10.11
N PHE A 178 17.49 8.80 -11.15
CA PHE A 178 18.34 7.89 -11.91
C PHE A 178 19.52 7.32 -11.11
N ASN A 179 20.09 8.11 -10.20
CA ASN A 179 21.18 7.67 -9.32
C ASN A 179 20.73 6.66 -8.26
N ARG A 180 19.42 6.50 -8.07
CA ARG A 180 18.80 5.67 -7.02
C ARG A 180 17.82 4.65 -7.58
N LEU A 181 17.97 4.26 -8.85
CA LEU A 181 17.09 3.26 -9.46
C LEU A 181 17.26 1.86 -8.87
N ASP A 182 18.41 1.59 -8.27
CA ASP A 182 18.72 0.39 -7.49
C ASP A 182 18.39 0.54 -6.00
N ASP A 183 17.98 1.73 -5.55
CA ASP A 183 17.51 1.99 -4.21
C ASP A 183 16.02 1.64 -4.11
N TYR A 184 15.77 0.49 -3.51
CA TYR A 184 14.44 -0.04 -3.29
C TYR A 184 13.66 0.67 -2.19
N SER A 185 14.25 1.61 -1.46
CA SER A 185 13.62 2.22 -0.26
C SER A 185 12.50 3.23 -0.56
N TRP A 186 12.18 3.49 -1.83
CA TRP A 186 11.12 4.43 -2.22
C TRP A 186 10.24 3.87 -3.36
N PRO A 187 8.92 4.08 -3.30
CA PRO A 187 8.01 3.65 -4.36
C PRO A 187 7.94 4.70 -5.49
N TRP A 188 7.95 4.26 -6.75
CA TRP A 188 7.83 5.19 -7.89
C TRP A 188 6.49 5.94 -7.92
N THR A 189 5.44 5.35 -7.32
CA THR A 189 4.11 5.96 -7.22
C THR A 189 4.11 7.29 -6.48
N TRP A 190 5.10 7.56 -5.62
CA TRP A 190 5.22 8.82 -4.88
C TRP A 190 6.09 9.88 -5.55
N VAL A 191 6.75 9.55 -6.66
CA VAL A 191 7.48 10.53 -7.46
C VAL A 191 6.72 10.94 -8.72
N VAL A 192 5.52 10.39 -8.92
CA VAL A 192 4.56 10.81 -9.96
C VAL A 192 3.44 11.66 -9.37
N SER A 193 2.67 12.35 -10.22
CA SER A 193 1.55 13.19 -9.78
C SER A 193 0.37 12.37 -9.25
N ALA A 194 -0.50 13.00 -8.45
CA ALA A 194 -1.75 12.38 -8.01
C ALA A 194 -2.64 11.91 -9.17
N GLN A 195 -2.66 12.67 -10.27
CA GLN A 195 -3.40 12.29 -11.47
C GLN A 195 -2.84 11.00 -12.11
N TYR A 196 -1.52 10.87 -12.16
CA TYR A 196 -0.88 9.68 -12.71
C TYR A 196 -1.19 8.46 -11.83
N ARG A 197 -1.06 8.59 -10.49
CA ARG A 197 -1.47 7.54 -9.54
C ARG A 197 -2.93 7.12 -9.74
N GLN A 198 -3.84 8.08 -9.89
CA GLN A 198 -5.25 7.78 -10.11
C GLN A 198 -5.47 6.99 -11.41
N ALA A 199 -4.76 7.34 -12.49
CA ALA A 199 -4.87 6.61 -13.75
C ALA A 199 -4.41 5.15 -13.62
N VAL A 200 -3.36 4.89 -12.84
CA VAL A 200 -2.88 3.53 -12.52
C VAL A 200 -3.97 2.77 -11.74
N ASN A 201 -4.53 3.38 -10.70
CA ASN A 201 -5.60 2.77 -9.91
C ASN A 201 -6.86 2.47 -10.75
N ASP A 202 -7.30 3.42 -11.58
CA ASP A 202 -8.45 3.25 -12.47
C ASP A 202 -8.21 2.14 -13.49
N TYR A 203 -7.00 2.08 -14.05
CA TYR A 203 -6.61 0.99 -14.94
C TYR A 203 -6.62 -0.36 -14.21
N SER A 204 -6.14 -0.42 -12.96
CA SER A 204 -6.14 -1.63 -12.11
C SER A 204 -7.54 -2.19 -11.94
N GLN A 205 -8.46 -1.33 -11.53
CA GLN A 205 -9.86 -1.69 -11.34
C GLN A 205 -10.55 -2.12 -12.64
N ALA A 206 -10.18 -1.50 -13.78
CA ALA A 206 -10.71 -1.89 -15.08
C ALA A 206 -10.11 -3.18 -15.63
N ALA A 207 -8.86 -3.50 -15.28
CA ALA A 207 -8.17 -4.71 -15.69
C ALA A 207 -8.63 -5.94 -14.89
N TYR A 208 -8.80 -5.79 -13.58
CA TYR A 208 -9.17 -6.83 -12.64
C TYR A 208 -10.60 -6.60 -12.13
N LYS A 209 -11.60 -7.18 -12.81
CA LYS A 209 -13.02 -7.06 -12.41
C LYS A 209 -13.24 -7.63 -10.99
N ASN A 210 -14.01 -6.93 -10.15
CA ASN A 210 -14.55 -7.41 -8.87
C ASN A 210 -13.57 -7.73 -7.72
N ASN A 211 -12.57 -6.89 -7.41
CA ASN A 211 -11.66 -7.14 -6.27
C ASN A 211 -10.91 -8.49 -6.33
N ASP A 212 -11.03 -9.26 -7.42
CA ASP A 212 -10.11 -10.32 -7.78
C ASP A 212 -8.84 -9.64 -8.33
N ILE A 213 -8.18 -8.85 -7.47
CA ILE A 213 -6.72 -8.88 -7.47
C ILE A 213 -6.44 -10.38 -7.38
N PRO A 214 -5.74 -11.02 -8.35
CA PRO A 214 -5.35 -12.40 -8.17
C PRO A 214 -4.70 -12.43 -6.81
N ALA A 215 -5.29 -13.16 -5.86
CA ALA A 215 -4.82 -13.16 -4.49
C ALA A 215 -3.31 -13.39 -4.56
N PHE A 216 -2.53 -12.32 -4.38
CA PHE A 216 -1.07 -12.42 -4.43
C PHE A 216 -0.62 -13.37 -3.29
N GLY A 217 -1.50 -13.57 -2.29
CA GLY A 217 -1.45 -14.64 -1.29
C GLY A 217 -1.65 -16.09 -1.79
N ARG A 218 -1.74 -16.37 -3.11
CA ARG A 218 -1.62 -17.75 -3.64
C ARG A 218 -0.39 -17.97 -4.53
N LEU A 219 0.41 -16.94 -4.82
CA LEU A 219 1.66 -17.09 -5.55
C LEU A 219 2.84 -17.08 -4.58
N SER A 220 3.11 -18.28 -4.08
CA SER A 220 4.36 -18.79 -3.48
C SER A 220 5.07 -17.96 -2.40
N HIS A 221 4.93 -18.43 -1.16
CA HIS A 221 5.93 -18.82 -0.12
C HIS A 221 7.45 -18.45 -0.22
N PHE A 222 7.97 -17.73 -1.22
CA PHE A 222 9.42 -17.48 -1.40
C PHE A 222 9.76 -16.08 -1.95
N ALA A 223 9.07 -15.01 -1.54
CA ALA A 223 9.32 -13.66 -2.04
C ALA A 223 9.83 -12.68 -0.96
N TRP A 224 11.10 -12.84 -0.56
CA TRP A 224 11.94 -11.76 -0.02
C TRP A 224 13.35 -11.92 -0.64
N PRO A 225 14.06 -10.86 -1.07
CA PRO A 225 13.63 -9.50 -1.39
C PRO A 225 13.69 -9.28 -2.91
N TRP A 226 12.54 -9.17 -3.57
CA TRP A 226 12.50 -8.60 -4.92
C TRP A 226 11.36 -7.60 -5.03
N ARG A 227 11.69 -6.31 -5.01
CA ARG A 227 10.76 -5.20 -5.28
C ARG A 227 10.60 -4.93 -6.80
N TRP A 228 10.65 -5.97 -7.64
CA TRP A 228 10.34 -5.87 -9.09
C TRP A 228 9.70 -7.15 -9.68
N THR A 229 9.31 -8.14 -8.87
CA THR A 229 8.94 -9.51 -9.31
C THR A 229 7.54 -9.70 -9.90
N THR A 230 6.95 -8.70 -10.54
CA THR A 230 5.62 -8.90 -11.15
C THR A 230 5.67 -9.19 -12.64
N SER A 231 6.83 -9.14 -13.32
CA SER A 231 6.87 -9.47 -14.76
C SER A 231 7.12 -10.95 -15.04
N SER A 232 8.07 -11.57 -14.32
CA SER A 232 8.50 -12.93 -14.59
C SER A 232 7.76 -13.96 -13.73
N ALA A 233 7.42 -13.63 -12.47
CA ALA A 233 6.58 -14.48 -11.63
C ALA A 233 5.11 -14.49 -12.08
N TYR A 234 4.55 -13.35 -12.52
CA TYR A 234 3.22 -13.30 -13.17
C TYR A 234 3.19 -14.16 -14.43
N ARG A 235 4.19 -13.98 -15.31
CA ARG A 235 4.33 -14.82 -16.51
C ARG A 235 4.45 -16.29 -16.12
N ASN A 236 5.34 -16.65 -15.19
CA ASN A 236 5.55 -18.05 -14.82
C ASN A 236 4.35 -18.67 -14.08
N ALA A 237 3.63 -17.90 -13.26
CA ALA A 237 2.40 -18.31 -12.58
C ALA A 237 1.27 -18.55 -13.59
N PHE A 238 1.06 -17.63 -14.52
CA PHE A 238 0.09 -17.76 -15.59
C PHE A 238 0.43 -18.94 -16.52
N LEU A 239 1.70 -19.11 -16.88
CA LEU A 239 2.18 -20.24 -17.69
C LEU A 239 2.17 -21.58 -16.94
N ALA A 240 2.22 -21.58 -15.60
CA ALA A 240 2.21 -22.80 -14.78
C ALA A 240 0.79 -23.38 -14.60
N ASP A 241 -0.23 -22.52 -14.50
CA ASP A 241 -1.63 -22.95 -14.32
C ASP A 241 -2.40 -23.15 -15.64
N ALA A 242 -1.88 -22.67 -16.78
CA ALA A 242 -2.53 -22.84 -18.08
C ALA A 242 -1.84 -23.90 -18.95
N PRO A 243 -2.53 -24.98 -19.38
CA PRO A 243 -2.00 -25.87 -20.41
C PRO A 243 -2.02 -25.13 -21.75
N ILE A 244 -0.91 -24.47 -22.10
CA ILE A 244 -0.81 -23.71 -23.34
C ILE A 244 -0.50 -24.68 -24.49
N THR A 245 -1.55 -25.11 -25.19
CA THR A 245 -1.43 -25.48 -26.59
C THR A 245 -1.06 -24.23 -27.38
N VAL A 246 -0.13 -24.36 -28.32
CA VAL A 246 0.60 -23.30 -29.06
C VAL A 246 -0.28 -22.51 -30.05
N GLU A 247 -1.59 -22.48 -29.84
CA GLU A 247 -2.58 -21.69 -30.58
C GLU A 247 -3.35 -20.69 -29.68
N SER A 248 -2.75 -20.27 -28.55
CA SER A 248 -3.37 -19.24 -27.70
C SER A 248 -3.35 -17.87 -28.39
N ASP A 249 -4.53 -17.29 -28.46
CA ASP A 249 -4.92 -16.07 -29.16
C ASP A 249 -4.01 -14.86 -28.82
N ASN A 250 -3.46 -14.21 -29.85
CA ASN A 250 -2.54 -13.06 -29.75
C ASN A 250 -3.07 -11.92 -28.86
N SER A 251 -4.40 -11.87 -28.67
CA SER A 251 -5.12 -10.89 -27.85
C SER A 251 -4.71 -10.93 -26.37
N GLN A 252 -4.61 -12.12 -25.76
CA GLN A 252 -4.27 -12.26 -24.33
C GLN A 252 -2.81 -11.85 -24.05
N TYR A 253 -1.90 -12.18 -24.96
CA TYR A 253 -0.51 -11.75 -24.87
C TYR A 253 -0.38 -10.22 -24.93
N MET A 254 -1.13 -9.57 -25.83
CA MET A 254 -1.15 -8.12 -25.96
C MET A 254 -1.77 -7.42 -24.74
N GLU A 255 -2.79 -8.01 -24.11
CA GLU A 255 -3.35 -7.52 -22.85
C GLU A 255 -2.30 -7.59 -21.72
N MET A 256 -1.57 -8.70 -21.60
CA MET A 256 -0.51 -8.87 -20.61
C MET A 256 0.66 -7.88 -20.79
N GLU A 257 1.14 -7.65 -22.02
CA GLU A 257 2.18 -6.63 -22.25
C GLU A 257 1.68 -5.22 -21.94
N THR A 258 0.38 -4.96 -22.11
CA THR A 258 -0.25 -3.69 -21.72
C THR A 258 -0.32 -3.55 -20.19
N ASP A 259 -0.72 -4.61 -19.49
CA ASP A 259 -0.77 -4.64 -18.02
C ASP A 259 0.62 -4.43 -17.41
N LYS A 260 1.63 -5.08 -17.99
CA LYS A 260 3.02 -4.90 -17.63
C LYS A 260 3.48 -3.45 -17.78
N LEU A 261 3.19 -2.82 -18.91
CA LEU A 261 3.58 -1.44 -19.17
C LEU A 261 2.97 -0.44 -18.17
N TYR A 262 1.76 -0.72 -17.66
CA TYR A 262 1.01 0.23 -16.83
C TYR A 262 1.10 -0.04 -15.31
N PHE A 263 1.30 -1.29 -14.89
CA PHE A 263 1.41 -1.67 -13.47
C PHE A 263 2.81 -2.03 -13.03
N TYR A 264 3.53 -2.78 -13.86
CA TYR A 264 4.68 -3.56 -13.40
C TYR A 264 6.02 -2.93 -13.78
N ASP A 265 6.10 -2.31 -14.95
CA ASP A 265 7.31 -1.62 -15.37
C ASP A 265 7.48 -0.30 -14.60
N ASN A 266 8.69 -0.02 -14.11
CA ASN A 266 9.03 1.31 -13.60
C ASN A 266 8.96 2.33 -14.76
N PRO A 267 8.05 3.30 -14.74
CA PRO A 267 7.92 4.20 -15.88
C PRO A 267 9.13 5.14 -16.05
N ILE A 268 9.93 5.34 -14.98
CA ILE A 268 11.17 6.15 -15.00
C ILE A 268 12.26 5.48 -15.83
N PHE A 269 12.37 4.16 -15.76
CA PHE A 269 13.26 3.38 -16.62
C PHE A 269 12.50 2.15 -17.13
N PHE A 270 12.00 2.24 -18.36
CA PHE A 270 11.13 1.25 -19.01
C PHE A 270 11.91 0.04 -19.55
N GLY A 271 12.78 -0.51 -18.72
CA GLY A 271 13.55 -1.73 -18.98
C GLY A 271 12.88 -2.97 -18.38
N LYS A 272 13.41 -4.15 -18.70
CA LYS A 272 13.01 -5.40 -18.04
C LYS A 272 13.45 -5.37 -16.57
N GLU A 273 12.78 -6.16 -15.74
CA GLU A 273 13.05 -6.35 -14.30
C GLU A 273 14.53 -6.57 -13.95
N SER A 274 15.28 -7.33 -14.76
CA SER A 274 16.70 -7.60 -14.53
C SER A 274 17.65 -6.51 -15.02
N GLN A 275 17.11 -5.41 -15.57
CA GLN A 275 17.88 -4.34 -16.17
C GLN A 275 18.01 -3.17 -15.23
N PHE A 276 19.18 -2.56 -15.25
CA PHE A 276 19.43 -1.29 -14.57
C PHE A 276 19.70 -0.22 -15.63
N ALA A 277 19.28 1.01 -15.37
CA ALA A 277 19.52 2.13 -16.27
C ALA A 277 20.67 3.00 -15.75
N ARG A 278 21.66 3.22 -16.63
CA ARG A 278 22.69 4.24 -16.43
C ARG A 278 22.32 5.47 -17.23
N LEU A 279 22.15 6.60 -16.56
CA LEU A 279 21.86 7.87 -17.20
C LEU A 279 23.05 8.36 -18.05
N ASN A 280 22.82 8.63 -19.34
CA ASN A 280 23.82 9.19 -20.27
C ASN A 280 23.73 10.71 -20.30
N SER A 281 22.52 11.26 -20.44
CA SER A 281 22.31 12.70 -20.52
C SER A 281 20.95 13.12 -19.96
N ILE A 282 20.91 14.37 -19.46
CA ILE A 282 19.69 15.09 -19.08
C ILE A 282 19.71 16.43 -19.80
N GLN A 283 18.63 16.75 -20.49
CA GLN A 283 18.44 18.04 -21.15
C GLN A 283 17.12 18.67 -20.70
N VAL A 284 17.18 19.92 -20.26
CA VAL A 284 15.98 20.72 -19.98
C VAL A 284 15.45 21.22 -21.32
N ILE A 285 14.24 20.81 -21.70
CA ILE A 285 13.57 21.22 -22.94
C ILE A 285 12.76 22.49 -22.70
N ALA A 286 12.04 22.54 -21.58
CA ALA A 286 11.28 23.70 -21.13
C ALA A 286 11.23 23.72 -19.60
N GLU A 287 11.25 24.90 -19.01
CA GLU A 287 11.14 25.08 -17.55
C GLU A 287 10.44 26.41 -17.25
N ASN A 288 9.54 26.37 -16.28
CA ASN A 288 9.02 27.54 -15.58
C ASN A 288 8.97 27.23 -14.08
N ASN A 289 8.46 28.15 -13.26
CA ASN A 289 8.49 28.04 -11.80
C ASN A 289 7.93 26.71 -11.26
N ASP A 290 6.88 26.19 -11.89
CA ASP A 290 6.14 25.03 -11.38
C ASP A 290 6.10 23.86 -12.36
N ARG A 291 6.68 23.97 -13.56
CA ARG A 291 6.65 22.91 -14.58
C ARG A 291 7.98 22.79 -15.30
N ALA A 292 8.35 21.57 -15.65
CA ALA A 292 9.49 21.32 -16.51
C ALA A 292 9.24 20.16 -17.47
N ARG A 293 9.87 20.20 -18.64
CA ARG A 293 10.01 19.07 -19.55
C ARG A 293 11.48 18.71 -19.64
N ILE A 294 11.81 17.50 -19.20
CA ILE A 294 13.18 17.01 -19.12
C ILE A 294 13.34 15.83 -20.07
N HIS A 295 14.19 15.97 -21.07
CA HIS A 295 14.59 14.86 -21.93
C HIS A 295 15.71 14.07 -21.24
N VAL A 296 15.55 12.75 -21.16
CA VAL A 296 16.56 11.85 -20.60
C VAL A 296 16.96 10.80 -21.62
N ARG A 297 18.25 10.49 -21.66
CA ARG A 297 18.80 9.35 -22.40
C ARG A 297 19.59 8.48 -21.45
N PHE A 298 19.34 7.17 -21.49
CA PHE A 298 19.96 6.21 -20.60
C PHE A 298 20.28 4.89 -21.32
N THR A 299 21.29 4.17 -20.83
CA THR A 299 21.72 2.88 -21.34
C THR A 299 21.33 1.82 -20.34
N LEU A 300 20.66 0.77 -20.82
CA LEU A 300 20.31 -0.40 -20.02
C LEU A 300 21.50 -1.37 -19.94
N THR A 301 21.45 -2.32 -19.01
CA THR A 301 22.51 -3.33 -18.83
C THR A 301 22.70 -4.24 -20.05
N ASP A 302 21.72 -4.35 -20.94
CA ASP A 302 21.85 -5.04 -22.24
C ASP A 302 22.52 -4.17 -23.32
N SER A 303 23.07 -3.02 -22.94
CA SER A 303 23.67 -2.00 -23.82
C SER A 303 22.68 -1.29 -24.75
N SER A 304 21.38 -1.59 -24.68
CA SER A 304 20.38 -0.83 -25.43
C SER A 304 20.28 0.58 -24.87
N THR A 305 20.16 1.55 -25.78
CA THR A 305 19.95 2.95 -25.41
C THR A 305 18.48 3.29 -25.53
N LYS A 306 17.95 3.95 -24.51
CA LYS A 306 16.57 4.39 -24.39
C LYS A 306 16.53 5.90 -24.14
N GLU A 307 15.42 6.51 -24.52
CA GLU A 307 15.16 7.92 -24.26
C GLU A 307 13.67 8.17 -24.05
N GLN A 308 13.36 9.23 -23.33
CA GLN A 308 12.00 9.69 -23.07
C GLN A 308 12.02 11.14 -22.57
N ASP A 309 10.87 11.80 -22.61
CA ASP A 309 10.69 13.03 -21.84
C ASP A 309 9.88 12.77 -20.58
N LEU A 310 10.31 13.39 -19.49
CA LEU A 310 9.56 13.49 -18.25
C LEU A 310 8.88 14.86 -18.22
N LEU A 311 7.56 14.88 -18.03
CA LEU A 311 6.83 16.10 -17.71
C LEU A 311 6.75 16.20 -16.18
N LEU A 312 7.21 17.31 -15.62
CA LEU A 312 7.25 17.54 -14.19
C LEU A 312 6.34 18.69 -13.80
N HIS A 313 5.80 18.59 -12.60
CA HIS A 313 5.09 19.66 -11.92
C HIS A 313 5.56 19.78 -10.47
N ARG A 314 5.55 21.01 -9.96
CA ARG A 314 5.87 21.30 -8.58
C ARG A 314 4.59 21.47 -7.78
N THR A 315 4.35 20.53 -6.87
CA THR A 315 3.21 20.57 -5.94
C THR A 315 3.76 20.75 -4.52
N GLN A 316 3.31 21.79 -3.81
CA GLN A 316 3.75 22.08 -2.42
C GLN A 316 5.29 22.10 -2.25
N GLY A 317 6.00 22.63 -3.24
CA GLY A 317 7.46 22.74 -3.22
C GLY A 317 8.22 21.47 -3.59
N GLN A 318 7.53 20.38 -3.96
CA GLN A 318 8.13 19.11 -4.38
C GLN A 318 7.88 18.86 -5.86
N TRP A 319 8.91 18.37 -6.56
CA TRP A 319 8.77 17.90 -7.94
C TRP A 319 8.09 16.53 -7.97
N GLU A 320 7.11 16.39 -8.85
CA GLU A 320 6.42 15.17 -9.21
C GLU A 320 6.45 15.02 -10.74
N ILE A 321 6.45 13.79 -11.25
CA ILE A 321 6.32 13.49 -12.67
C ILE A 321 4.83 13.43 -13.04
N GLU A 322 4.37 14.37 -13.86
CA GLU A 322 3.01 14.38 -14.42
C GLU A 322 2.81 13.26 -15.44
N ASP A 323 3.81 13.03 -16.30
CA ASP A 323 3.69 12.09 -17.42
C ASP A 323 5.06 11.65 -17.95
N PHE A 324 5.07 10.52 -18.66
CA PHE A 324 6.20 9.95 -19.37
C PHE A 324 5.88 9.95 -20.86
N ILE A 325 6.70 10.65 -21.66
CA ILE A 325 6.52 10.77 -23.11
C ILE A 325 7.53 9.86 -23.81
N ARG A 326 7.03 8.75 -24.37
CA ARG A 326 7.83 7.79 -25.15
C ARG A 326 8.00 8.30 -26.59
N PRO A 327 9.16 8.09 -27.24
CA PRO A 327 9.38 8.47 -28.64
C PRO A 327 8.30 7.92 -29.60
N ASP A 328 7.98 6.63 -29.47
CA ASP A 328 7.05 5.94 -30.40
C ASP A 328 5.62 5.81 -29.86
N GLY A 329 5.42 6.06 -28.55
CA GLY A 329 4.13 5.85 -27.87
C GLY A 329 3.45 7.13 -27.39
N GLY A 330 4.16 8.27 -27.39
CA GLY A 330 3.65 9.51 -26.83
C GLY A 330 3.40 9.41 -25.31
N SER A 331 2.32 10.04 -24.86
CA SER A 331 1.95 10.15 -23.45
C SER A 331 1.48 8.82 -22.87
N LEU A 332 2.21 8.31 -21.88
CA LEU A 332 1.86 7.09 -21.16
C LEU A 332 0.57 7.28 -20.35
N LEU A 333 0.41 8.44 -19.71
CA LEU A 333 -0.81 8.78 -18.97
C LEU A 333 -2.06 8.75 -19.86
N LYS A 334 -2.00 9.37 -21.05
CA LYS A 334 -3.14 9.38 -21.99
C LYS A 334 -3.41 7.99 -22.54
N ALA A 335 -2.36 7.21 -22.86
CA ALA A 335 -2.51 5.85 -23.34
C ALA A 335 -3.23 4.99 -22.29
N MET A 336 -2.80 5.06 -21.03
CA MET A 336 -3.43 4.36 -19.90
C MET A 336 -4.90 4.75 -19.76
N GLN A 337 -5.22 6.04 -19.67
CA GLN A 337 -6.60 6.53 -19.56
C GLN A 337 -7.49 6.10 -20.74
N GLN A 338 -6.97 6.09 -21.97
CA GLN A 338 -7.70 5.63 -23.14
C GLN A 338 -7.95 4.12 -23.08
N THR A 339 -6.96 3.32 -22.69
CA THR A 339 -7.14 1.88 -22.52
C THR A 339 -8.15 1.57 -21.43
N THR A 340 -8.10 2.26 -20.27
CA THR A 340 -9.11 2.14 -19.21
C THR A 340 -10.52 2.39 -19.75
N ARG A 341 -10.73 3.50 -20.47
CA ARG A 341 -12.05 3.80 -21.06
C ARG A 341 -12.52 2.72 -22.04
N ARG A 342 -11.62 2.18 -22.87
CA ARG A 342 -11.96 1.09 -23.79
C ARG A 342 -12.39 -0.16 -23.02
N ARG A 343 -11.62 -0.59 -22.01
CA ARG A 343 -11.95 -1.74 -21.16
C ARG A 343 -13.30 -1.58 -20.45
N LEU A 344 -13.62 -0.37 -19.98
CA LEU A 344 -14.92 -0.09 -19.37
C LEU A 344 -16.06 -0.07 -20.40
N SER A 345 -15.81 0.38 -21.64
CA SER A 345 -16.84 0.45 -22.70
C SER A 345 -17.19 -0.89 -23.33
N THR A 346 -16.31 -1.89 -23.28
CA THR A 346 -16.59 -3.26 -23.76
C THR A 346 -17.42 -4.06 -22.75
N ILE A 347 -17.69 -3.50 -21.57
CA ILE A 347 -18.60 -4.05 -20.57
C ILE A 347 -20.00 -3.55 -20.90
N SER A 348 -20.78 -4.31 -21.68
CA SER A 348 -22.23 -4.08 -21.76
C SER A 348 -22.83 -4.13 -20.35
N PRO A 349 -23.71 -3.19 -19.96
CA PRO A 349 -24.51 -3.35 -18.76
C PRO A 349 -25.36 -4.61 -18.93
N LYS A 350 -25.14 -5.60 -18.08
CA LYS A 350 -26.06 -6.74 -17.93
C LYS A 350 -27.18 -6.36 -16.99
#